data_AF-A0A2D9Q3J6-F1
#
_entry.id   AF-A0A2D9Q3J6-F1
#
_cell.length_a   1.000
_cell.length_b   1.000
_cell.length_c   1.000
_cell.angle_alpha   90.00
_cell.angle_beta   90.00
_cell.angle_gamma   90.00
#
_symmetry.space_group_name_H-M   'P 1'
#
loop_
_entity.id
_entity.type
_entity.pdbx_description
1 polymer ?
#
loop_
_entity_poly.entity_id
_entity_poly.type
_entity_poly.pdbx_seq_one_letter_code
_entity_poly.pdbx_strand_id
1 'polypeptide(L)'
;MNWLDKTLGDVKQIWAIDLHTGLGPSGYDTLLVSEGMTLDDFNHFERLFPGHVESLDPDAGVGYQIIGDLHQGLIDRYDHIKWLALTQEFGTFKPIQVLQASRTENRWTQWGKYMTEIEARRHWSREQMLRTFNPKDVIWQHKITSRGRHVFNTARKDLTS
;
A
#
# COMPACT_ATOMS: atom_id res chain seq x y z
N MET A 1 -11.23 -7.21 17.10
CA MET A 1 -12.44 -6.99 16.28
C MET A 1 -13.51 -6.18 17.01
N ASN A 2 -13.83 -6.46 18.28
CA ASN A 2 -14.87 -5.73 19.05
C ASN A 2 -14.80 -4.19 18.98
N TRP A 3 -13.59 -3.62 18.93
CA TRP A 3 -13.42 -2.17 18.77
C TRP A 3 -13.87 -1.67 17.39
N LEU A 4 -13.54 -2.38 16.31
CA LEU A 4 -13.97 -2.02 14.95
C LEU A 4 -15.48 -2.18 14.81
N ASP A 5 -16.05 -3.27 15.30
CA ASP A 5 -17.50 -3.51 15.25
C ASP A 5 -18.27 -2.37 15.94
N LYS A 6 -17.80 -1.92 17.11
CA LYS A 6 -18.37 -0.78 17.83
C LYS A 6 -18.17 0.55 17.09
N THR A 7 -17.03 0.74 16.45
CA THR A 7 -16.67 2.03 15.84
C THR A 7 -17.31 2.22 14.46
N LEU A 8 -17.50 1.14 13.71
CA LEU A 8 -17.97 1.16 12.32
C LEU A 8 -19.45 0.82 12.17
N GLY A 9 -20.14 0.42 13.25
CA GLY A 9 -21.54 -0.02 13.20
C GLY A 9 -22.50 0.98 12.54
N ASP A 10 -22.35 2.27 12.85
CA ASP A 10 -23.21 3.33 12.29
C ASP A 10 -22.60 4.06 11.09
N VAL A 11 -21.35 3.73 10.73
CA VAL A 11 -20.66 4.36 9.60
C VAL A 11 -21.34 3.94 8.30
N LYS A 12 -21.51 4.88 7.37
CA LYS A 12 -22.17 4.64 6.07
C LYS A 12 -21.23 4.73 4.88
N GLN A 13 -20.10 5.41 5.05
CA GLN A 13 -19.12 5.58 4.00
C GLN A 13 -17.72 5.63 4.59
N ILE A 14 -16.77 4.97 3.93
CA ILE A 14 -15.35 5.00 4.28
C ILE A 14 -14.53 5.23 3.01
N TRP A 15 -13.56 6.12 3.14
CA TRP A 15 -12.41 6.20 2.25
C TRP A 15 -11.23 5.48 2.89
N ALA A 16 -10.70 4.44 2.25
CA ALA A 16 -9.56 3.66 2.71
C ALA A 16 -8.37 3.89 1.76
N ILE A 17 -7.21 4.22 2.35
CA ILE A 17 -5.95 4.39 1.63
C ILE A 17 -4.93 3.51 2.34
N ASP A 18 -4.46 2.49 1.67
CA ASP A 18 -3.32 1.68 2.14
C ASP A 18 -2.04 2.14 1.43
N LEU A 19 -1.03 2.56 2.20
CA LEU A 19 0.20 3.14 1.64
C LEU A 19 1.31 2.10 1.62
N HIS A 20 1.77 1.79 0.41
CA HIS A 20 2.81 0.82 0.15
C HIS A 20 4.03 1.47 -0.51
N THR A 21 5.16 0.79 -0.41
CA THR A 21 6.37 1.13 -1.17
C THR A 21 6.99 -0.15 -1.71
N GLY A 22 7.68 -0.06 -2.85
CA GLY A 22 8.34 -1.23 -3.44
C GLY A 22 8.25 -1.32 -4.95
N LEU A 23 7.09 -1.02 -5.54
CA LEU A 23 6.81 -1.26 -6.95
C LEU A 23 6.68 0.04 -7.76
N GLY A 24 7.12 -0.01 -9.01
CA GLY A 24 7.04 1.12 -9.93
C GLY A 24 8.26 2.06 -9.95
N PRO A 25 8.19 3.17 -10.69
CA PRO A 25 9.28 4.14 -10.81
C PRO A 25 9.57 4.88 -9.49
N SER A 26 10.85 5.15 -9.22
CA SER A 26 11.28 5.71 -7.93
C SER A 26 10.59 7.04 -7.58
N GLY A 27 9.82 7.04 -6.49
CA GLY A 27 9.09 8.19 -5.96
C GLY A 27 7.86 8.60 -6.78
N TYR A 28 7.46 7.80 -7.77
CA TYR A 28 6.17 7.91 -8.45
C TYR A 28 5.16 7.00 -7.75
N ASP A 29 3.91 7.46 -7.62
CA ASP A 29 2.82 6.63 -7.09
C ASP A 29 1.91 6.09 -8.18
N THR A 30 1.52 4.84 -7.97
CA THR A 30 0.42 4.19 -8.67
C THR A 30 -0.70 3.92 -7.67
N LEU A 31 -1.93 4.29 -8.02
CA LEU A 31 -3.13 4.04 -7.23
C LEU A 31 -3.80 2.78 -7.74
N LEU A 32 -3.52 1.69 -7.05
CA LEU A 32 -4.04 0.36 -7.36
C LEU A 32 -5.44 0.23 -6.78
N VAL A 33 -6.40 -0.12 -7.62
CA VAL A 33 -7.78 -0.38 -7.21
C VAL A 33 -8.08 -1.88 -7.25
N SER A 34 -8.87 -2.36 -6.28
CA SER A 34 -9.19 -3.79 -6.13
C SER A 34 -9.90 -4.37 -7.35
N GLU A 35 -9.67 -5.66 -7.57
CA GLU A 35 -10.41 -6.45 -8.56
C GLU A 35 -11.91 -6.43 -8.21
N GLY A 36 -12.78 -6.34 -9.22
CA GLY A 36 -14.23 -6.25 -9.02
C GLY A 36 -14.78 -4.85 -8.70
N MET A 37 -13.93 -3.83 -8.68
CA MET A 37 -14.38 -2.43 -8.63
C MET A 37 -15.31 -2.12 -9.81
N THR A 38 -16.39 -1.38 -9.54
CA THR A 38 -17.31 -0.96 -10.60
C THR A 38 -16.64 0.03 -11.55
N LEU A 39 -17.07 0.06 -12.81
CA LEU A 39 -16.57 1.04 -13.79
C LEU A 39 -16.84 2.48 -13.35
N ASP A 40 -17.93 2.72 -12.62
CA ASP A 40 -18.28 4.05 -12.09
C ASP A 40 -17.31 4.50 -10.99
N ASP A 41 -16.95 3.59 -10.08
CA ASP A 41 -15.95 3.87 -9.04
C ASP A 41 -14.55 4.04 -9.65
N PHE A 42 -14.17 3.21 -10.63
CA PHE A 42 -12.92 3.38 -11.37
C PHE A 42 -12.85 4.76 -12.03
N ASN A 43 -13.89 5.14 -12.78
CA ASN A 43 -13.98 6.46 -13.41
C ASN A 43 -14.00 7.59 -12.38
N HIS A 44 -14.54 7.34 -11.18
CA HIS A 44 -14.49 8.28 -10.07
C HIS A 44 -13.07 8.51 -9.58
N PHE A 45 -12.30 7.43 -9.35
CA PHE A 45 -10.88 7.54 -9.01
C PHE A 45 -10.09 8.25 -10.10
N GLU A 46 -10.33 7.93 -11.37
CA GLU A 46 -9.57 8.52 -12.48
C GLU A 46 -9.88 10.02 -12.64
N ARG A 47 -11.10 10.46 -12.35
CA ARG A 47 -11.42 11.90 -12.27
C ARG A 47 -10.69 12.59 -11.11
N LEU A 48 -10.55 11.91 -9.96
CA LEU A 48 -9.88 12.47 -8.79
C LEU A 48 -8.36 12.48 -8.95
N PHE A 49 -7.79 11.51 -9.66
CA PHE A 49 -6.36 11.24 -9.75
C PHE A 49 -5.92 10.86 -11.18
N PRO A 50 -6.09 11.78 -12.15
CA PRO A 50 -5.90 11.47 -13.57
C PRO A 50 -4.48 10.97 -13.87
N GLY A 51 -4.39 9.84 -14.57
CA GLY A 51 -3.13 9.22 -14.99
C GLY A 51 -2.33 8.55 -13.88
N HIS A 52 -2.95 8.29 -12.73
CA HIS A 52 -2.32 7.56 -11.62
C HIS A 52 -3.08 6.29 -11.23
N VAL A 53 -4.29 6.07 -11.73
CA VAL A 53 -5.13 4.92 -11.37
C VAL A 53 -4.84 3.73 -12.27
N GLU A 54 -4.59 2.56 -11.68
CA GLU A 54 -4.35 1.32 -12.39
C GLU A 54 -5.22 0.21 -11.80
N SER A 55 -5.82 -0.60 -12.67
CA SER A 55 -6.59 -1.78 -12.25
C SER A 55 -5.65 -2.93 -11.88
N LEU A 56 -6.01 -3.67 -10.82
CA LEU A 56 -5.35 -4.94 -10.47
C LEU A 56 -5.85 -6.13 -11.32
N ASP A 57 -6.71 -5.89 -12.33
CA ASP A 57 -7.18 -6.91 -13.26
C ASP A 57 -5.98 -7.60 -13.97
N PRO A 58 -5.79 -8.92 -13.77
CA PRO A 58 -4.69 -9.67 -14.36
C PRO A 58 -4.71 -9.73 -15.90
N ASP A 59 -5.86 -9.45 -16.53
CA ASP A 59 -6.01 -9.40 -17.98
C ASP A 59 -5.85 -7.97 -18.57
N ALA A 60 -5.85 -6.92 -17.72
CA ALA A 60 -5.83 -5.51 -18.15
C ALA A 60 -4.68 -4.66 -17.56
N GLY A 61 -3.83 -5.20 -16.67
CA GLY A 61 -2.83 -4.40 -15.96
C GLY A 61 -1.58 -5.15 -15.49
N VAL A 62 -0.80 -4.49 -14.62
CA VAL A 62 0.47 -4.97 -14.04
C VAL A 62 0.24 -5.92 -12.84
N GLY A 63 -1.03 -6.20 -12.49
CA GLY A 63 -1.45 -6.91 -11.29
C GLY A 63 -1.59 -8.43 -11.47
N TYR A 64 -1.47 -9.14 -10.35
CA TYR A 64 -1.95 -10.52 -10.19
C TYR A 64 -3.18 -10.48 -9.29
N GLN A 65 -4.11 -11.42 -9.45
CA GLN A 65 -5.26 -11.55 -8.55
C GLN A 65 -4.80 -11.71 -7.10
N ILE A 66 -5.22 -10.79 -6.24
CA ILE A 66 -4.94 -10.85 -4.80
C ILE A 66 -6.16 -11.45 -4.11
N ILE A 67 -5.98 -12.58 -3.44
CA ILE A 67 -7.03 -13.22 -2.64
C ILE A 67 -6.75 -12.93 -1.16
N GLY A 68 -7.74 -12.36 -0.47
CA GLY A 68 -7.65 -12.08 0.96
C GLY A 68 -6.81 -10.84 1.29
N ASP A 69 -6.84 -9.81 0.43
CA ASP A 69 -6.27 -8.52 0.80
C ASP A 69 -7.06 -7.86 1.94
N LEU A 70 -6.42 -6.92 2.62
CA LEU A 70 -6.98 -6.25 3.80
C LEU A 70 -8.26 -5.46 3.46
N HIS A 71 -8.33 -4.82 2.29
CA HIS A 71 -9.54 -4.10 1.89
C HIS A 71 -10.69 -5.07 1.71
N GLN A 72 -10.51 -6.15 0.94
CA GLN A 72 -11.57 -7.13 0.70
C GLN A 72 -12.11 -7.70 2.01
N GLY A 73 -11.23 -8.09 2.95
CA GLY A 73 -11.66 -8.62 4.24
C GLY A 73 -12.45 -7.62 5.10
N LEU A 74 -12.17 -6.32 5.00
CA LEU A 74 -12.92 -5.26 5.69
C LEU A 74 -14.24 -4.92 4.97
N ILE A 75 -14.21 -4.84 3.64
CA ILE A 75 -15.37 -4.58 2.79
C ILE A 75 -16.41 -5.68 2.98
N ASP A 76 -15.99 -6.96 2.91
CA ASP A 76 -16.88 -8.11 3.08
C ASP A 76 -17.50 -8.16 4.48
N ARG A 77 -16.73 -7.78 5.52
CA ARG A 77 -17.22 -7.79 6.91
C ARG A 77 -18.23 -6.68 7.18
N TYR A 78 -18.03 -5.51 6.58
CA TYR A 78 -18.85 -4.32 6.79
C TYR A 78 -19.48 -3.89 5.46
N ASP A 79 -20.24 -4.81 4.87
CA ASP A 79 -20.91 -4.68 3.58
C ASP A 79 -21.99 -3.57 3.55
N HIS A 80 -22.46 -3.16 4.73
CA HIS A 80 -23.39 -2.05 4.91
C HIS A 80 -22.77 -0.67 4.69
N ILE A 81 -21.44 -0.59 4.58
CA ILE A 81 -20.68 0.65 4.38
C ILE A 81 -20.35 0.79 2.89
N LYS A 82 -20.52 1.98 2.32
CA LYS A 82 -19.96 2.29 1.01
C LYS A 82 -18.45 2.53 1.13
N TRP A 83 -17.65 1.65 0.54
CA TRP A 83 -16.18 1.76 0.56
C TRP A 83 -15.65 2.36 -0.75
N LEU A 84 -14.75 3.33 -0.62
CA LEU A 84 -13.84 3.73 -1.67
C LEU A 84 -12.42 3.43 -1.18
N ALA A 85 -11.85 2.34 -1.68
CA ALA A 85 -10.57 1.82 -1.22
C ALA A 85 -9.55 1.79 -2.36
N LEU A 86 -8.32 2.21 -2.06
CA LEU A 86 -7.18 2.09 -2.96
C LEU A 86 -5.91 1.77 -2.20
N THR A 87 -4.97 1.16 -2.89
CA THR A 87 -3.58 1.01 -2.44
C THR A 87 -2.72 2.03 -3.19
N GLN A 88 -2.08 2.93 -2.45
CA GLN A 88 -1.11 3.87 -3.00
C GLN A 88 0.28 3.26 -2.91
N GLU A 89 0.80 2.81 -4.04
CA GLU A 89 2.08 2.12 -4.16
C GLU A 89 3.16 3.07 -4.71
N PHE A 90 4.25 3.25 -3.97
CA PHE A 90 5.39 4.08 -4.41
C PHE A 90 6.62 3.26 -4.82
N GLY A 91 7.16 3.56 -5.99
CA GLY A 91 8.39 2.91 -6.45
C GLY A 91 9.60 3.28 -5.61
N THR A 92 10.48 2.31 -5.37
CA THR A 92 11.73 2.48 -4.62
C THR A 92 12.93 2.20 -5.52
N PHE A 93 13.38 0.94 -5.56
CA PHE A 93 14.49 0.42 -6.33
C PHE A 93 14.01 -0.62 -7.34
N LYS A 94 14.92 -1.03 -8.24
CA LYS A 94 14.63 -2.08 -9.22
C LYS A 94 14.31 -3.41 -8.50
N PRO A 95 13.41 -4.26 -9.04
CA PRO A 95 12.99 -5.51 -8.40
C PRO A 95 14.14 -6.43 -7.97
N ILE A 96 15.24 -6.49 -8.74
CA ILE A 96 16.41 -7.30 -8.39
C ILE A 96 17.05 -6.84 -7.06
N GLN A 97 17.12 -5.53 -6.82
CA GLN A 97 17.66 -4.99 -5.57
C GLN A 97 16.73 -5.29 -4.40
N VAL A 98 15.41 -5.20 -4.60
CA VAL A 98 14.41 -5.58 -3.60
C VAL A 98 14.51 -7.05 -3.24
N LEU A 99 14.64 -7.93 -4.23
CA LEU A 99 14.83 -9.37 -4.05
C LEU A 99 16.12 -9.69 -3.30
N GLN A 100 17.23 -9.02 -3.62
CA GLN A 100 18.51 -9.22 -2.94
C GLN A 100 18.44 -8.85 -1.45
N ALA A 101 17.83 -7.70 -1.12
CA ALA A 101 17.64 -7.28 0.26
C ALA A 101 16.72 -8.26 1.03
N SER A 102 15.59 -8.63 0.41
CA SER A 102 14.63 -9.57 0.99
C SER A 102 15.26 -10.94 1.26
N ARG A 103 16.03 -11.47 0.31
CA ARG A 103 16.74 -12.76 0.47
C ARG A 103 17.79 -12.68 1.58
N THR A 104 18.53 -11.58 1.65
CA THR A 104 19.59 -11.39 2.65
C THR A 104 19.00 -11.30 4.06
N GLU A 105 17.91 -10.54 4.21
CA GLU A 105 17.18 -10.42 5.46
C GLU A 105 16.57 -11.76 5.88
N ASN A 106 15.89 -12.45 4.95
CA ASN A 106 15.24 -13.73 5.22
C ASN A 106 16.27 -14.79 5.66
N ARG A 107 17.44 -14.84 5.02
CA ARG A 107 18.52 -15.75 5.43
C ARG A 107 18.98 -15.51 6.87
N TRP A 108 19.10 -14.25 7.28
CA TRP A 108 19.42 -13.90 8.65
C TRP A 108 18.29 -14.28 9.61
N THR A 109 17.04 -14.04 9.23
CA THR A 109 15.87 -14.42 10.03
C THR A 109 15.79 -15.92 10.29
N GLN A 110 16.05 -16.75 9.25
CA GLN A 110 15.88 -18.20 9.34
C GLN A 110 17.11 -18.93 9.88
N TRP A 111 18.33 -18.49 9.51
CA TRP A 111 19.57 -19.22 9.79
C TRP A 111 20.65 -18.36 10.44
N GLY A 112 20.33 -17.14 10.86
CA GLY A 112 21.24 -16.26 11.58
C GLY A 112 21.65 -16.87 12.91
N LYS A 113 22.94 -16.79 13.24
CA LYS A 113 23.47 -17.19 14.55
C LYS A 113 23.60 -15.94 15.42
N TYR A 114 22.75 -15.83 16.43
CA TYR A 114 22.75 -14.75 17.41
C TYR A 114 22.46 -15.33 18.79
N MET A 115 23.01 -14.70 19.84
CA MET A 115 22.82 -15.13 21.23
C MET A 115 21.65 -14.41 21.88
N THR A 116 21.27 -13.25 21.34
CA THR A 116 20.17 -12.42 21.88
C THR A 116 19.25 -11.92 20.78
N GLU A 117 18.00 -11.62 21.15
CA GLU A 117 17.05 -10.98 20.23
C GLU A 117 17.54 -9.60 19.75
N ILE A 118 18.30 -8.89 20.58
CA ILE A 118 18.84 -7.57 20.22
C ILE A 118 19.83 -7.71 19.06
N GLU A 119 20.71 -8.71 19.11
CA GLU A 119 21.63 -9.03 18.01
C GLU A 119 20.85 -9.45 16.75
N ALA A 120 19.82 -10.29 16.91
CA ALA A 120 18.95 -10.69 15.81
C ALA A 120 18.30 -9.49 15.09
N ARG A 121 17.84 -8.49 15.85
CA ARG A 121 17.12 -7.33 15.31
C ARG A 121 18.07 -6.27 14.73
N ARG A 122 19.30 -6.16 15.23
CA ARG A 122 20.27 -5.13 14.82
C ARG A 122 21.18 -5.54 13.66
N HIS A 123 21.04 -6.75 13.14
CA HIS A 123 21.82 -7.17 11.98
C HIS A 123 21.59 -6.23 10.79
N TRP A 124 22.66 -5.85 10.10
CA TRP A 124 22.67 -4.84 9.03
C TRP A 124 21.68 -5.15 7.90
N SER A 125 21.36 -6.43 7.65
CA SER A 125 20.37 -6.84 6.64
C SER A 125 18.96 -6.32 6.95
N ARG A 126 18.62 -6.13 8.23
CA ARG A 126 17.34 -5.55 8.67
C ARG A 126 17.27 -4.07 8.30
N GLU A 127 18.36 -3.33 8.55
CA GLU A 127 18.45 -1.94 8.10
C GLU A 127 18.46 -1.85 6.58
N GLN A 128 19.18 -2.73 5.88
CA GLN A 128 19.18 -2.76 4.42
C GLN A 128 17.76 -2.99 3.87
N MET A 129 17.02 -3.96 4.42
CA MET A 129 15.63 -4.22 4.04
C MET A 129 14.75 -2.99 4.29
N LEU A 130 14.86 -2.36 5.48
CA LEU A 130 14.18 -1.09 5.75
C LEU A 130 14.53 -0.02 4.71
N ARG A 131 15.80 0.10 4.30
CA ARG A 131 16.23 1.11 3.33
C ARG A 131 15.83 0.79 1.90
N THR A 132 15.59 -0.46 1.57
CA THR A 132 14.97 -0.85 0.30
C THR A 132 13.55 -0.29 0.19
N PHE A 133 12.78 -0.31 1.28
CA PHE A 133 11.40 0.18 1.30
C PHE A 133 11.25 1.65 1.76
N ASN A 134 12.30 2.20 2.39
CA ASN A 134 12.40 3.60 2.80
C ASN A 134 13.83 4.14 2.55
N PRO A 135 14.16 4.41 1.26
CA PRO A 135 15.42 5.03 0.85
C PRO A 135 15.84 6.19 1.75
N LYS A 136 17.14 6.27 2.08
CA LYS A 136 17.77 7.48 2.65
C LYS A 136 17.98 8.53 1.55
N ASP A 137 16.89 8.92 0.88
CA ASP A 137 16.87 9.88 -0.21
C ASP A 137 15.80 10.94 0.11
N VAL A 138 16.27 12.16 0.38
CA VAL A 138 15.40 13.27 0.78
C VAL A 138 14.43 13.70 -0.32
N ILE A 139 14.81 13.54 -1.59
CA ILE A 139 13.95 13.88 -2.73
C ILE A 139 12.83 12.83 -2.83
N TRP A 140 13.18 11.55 -2.74
CA TRP A 140 12.21 10.47 -2.71
C TRP A 140 11.23 10.58 -1.53
N GLN A 141 11.75 10.83 -0.32
CA GLN A 141 10.93 11.01 0.89
C GLN A 141 9.99 12.23 0.76
N HIS A 142 10.46 13.32 0.15
CA HIS A 142 9.63 14.48 -0.13
C HIS A 142 8.52 14.17 -1.13
N LYS A 143 8.82 13.44 -2.22
CA LYS A 143 7.80 13.02 -3.20
C LYS A 143 6.68 12.22 -2.54
N ILE A 144 7.01 11.26 -1.68
CA ILE A 144 6.02 10.44 -0.97
C ILE A 144 5.16 11.26 -0.03
N THR A 145 5.79 12.07 0.81
CA THR A 145 5.04 12.87 1.78
C THR A 145 4.16 13.91 1.09
N SER A 146 4.64 14.52 0.00
CA SER A 146 3.86 15.46 -0.80
C SER A 146 2.66 14.76 -1.47
N ARG A 147 2.93 13.67 -2.19
CA ARG A 147 1.91 12.97 -2.98
C ARG A 147 0.91 12.20 -2.12
N GLY A 148 1.35 11.56 -1.04
CA GLY A 148 0.48 10.92 -0.06
C GLY A 148 -0.46 11.93 0.61
N ARG A 149 0.05 13.12 0.96
CA ARG A 149 -0.81 14.22 1.46
C ARG A 149 -1.79 14.69 0.40
N HIS A 150 -1.41 14.71 -0.87
CA HIS A 150 -2.34 15.07 -1.94
C HIS A 150 -3.49 14.07 -2.03
N VAL A 151 -3.22 12.76 -2.09
CA VAL A 151 -4.25 11.71 -2.11
C VAL A 151 -5.15 11.80 -0.89
N PHE A 152 -4.57 11.85 0.32
CA PHE A 152 -5.32 11.95 1.56
C PHE A 152 -6.25 13.17 1.60
N ASN A 153 -5.76 14.34 1.20
CA ASN A 153 -6.58 15.56 1.21
C ASN A 153 -7.68 15.54 0.15
N THR A 154 -7.44 14.94 -1.02
CA THR A 154 -8.47 14.77 -2.04
C THR A 154 -9.54 13.79 -1.57
N ALA A 155 -9.14 12.62 -1.06
CA ALA A 155 -10.04 11.63 -0.47
C ALA A 155 -10.90 12.22 0.65
N ARG A 156 -10.27 13.00 1.56
CA ARG A 156 -11.00 13.68 2.64
C ARG A 156 -12.03 14.66 2.10
N LYS A 157 -11.70 15.44 1.06
CA LYS A 157 -12.65 16.38 0.45
C LYS A 157 -13.82 15.64 -0.19
N ASP A 158 -13.52 14.59 -0.97
CA ASP A 158 -14.52 13.75 -1.63
C ASP A 158 -15.48 13.10 -0.62
N LEU A 159 -14.95 12.55 0.48
CA LEU A 159 -15.76 11.95 1.56
C LEU A 159 -16.72 12.96 2.23
N THR A 160 -16.37 14.24 2.25
CA THR A 160 -17.16 15.29 2.94
C THR A 160 -18.00 16.16 1.99
N SER A 161 -17.95 15.90 0.69
CA SER A 161 -18.73 16.63 -0.32
C SER A 161 -20.13 16.06 -0.42
#